data_AF-A0A929K698-F1
#
_entry.id   AF-A0A929K698-F1
#
_cell.length_a   1.000
_cell.length_b   1.000
_cell.length_c   1.000
_cell.angle_alpha   90.00
_cell.angle_beta   90.00
_cell.angle_gamma   90.00
#
_symmetry.space_group_name_H-M   'P 1'
#
loop_
_entity.id
_entity.type
_entity.pdbx_description
1 polymer ?
#
loop_
_entity_poly.entity_id
_entity_poly.type
_entity_poly.pdbx_seq_one_letter_code
_entity_poly.pdbx_strand_id
1 'polypeptide(L)' 'TIEPGGQSPNHSHPWEHEFFVLKGKGTGEVNGEAVDLKPGDALYVPPGAQHCLRAAETMEVI' A
#
# COMPACT_ATOMS: atom_id res chain seq x y z
N THR A 1 -0.65 -10.53 2.30
CA THR A 1 0.44 -10.74 1.32
C THR A 1 -0.04 -10.44 -0.07
N ILE A 2 0.78 -9.77 -0.87
CA ILE A 2 0.51 -9.44 -2.27
C ILE A 2 1.63 -10.06 -3.10
N GLU A 3 1.27 -10.91 -4.07
CA GLU A 3 2.25 -11.57 -4.95
C GLU A 3 2.85 -10.60 -5.98
N PRO A 4 4.02 -10.89 -6.58
CA PRO A 4 4.66 -10.01 -7.56
C PRO A 4 3.72 -9.68 -8.73
N GLY A 5 3.60 -8.39 -9.05
CA GLY A 5 2.66 -7.88 -10.05
C GLY A 5 1.20 -7.80 -9.57
N GLY A 6 0.90 -8.30 -8.37
CA GLY A 6 -0.41 -8.19 -7.73
C GLY A 6 -0.67 -6.79 -7.18
N GLN A 7 -1.96 -6.49 -6.95
CA GLN A 7 -2.40 -5.24 -6.37
C GLN A 7 -3.63 -5.44 -5.49
N SER A 8 -3.79 -4.58 -4.49
CA SER A 8 -5.09 -4.43 -3.81
C SER A 8 -6.10 -3.72 -4.73
N PRO A 9 -7.40 -3.76 -4.43
CA PRO A 9 -8.35 -2.88 -5.10
C PRO A 9 -7.97 -1.41 -4.88
N ASN A 10 -8.14 -0.59 -5.92
CA ASN A 10 -8.11 0.86 -5.76
C ASN A 10 -9.46 1.31 -5.21
N HIS A 11 -9.52 1.72 -3.95
CA HIS A 11 -10.79 2.03 -3.26
C HIS A 11 -10.62 3.12 -2.19
N SER A 12 -11.74 3.50 -1.56
CA SER A 12 -11.79 4.46 -0.45
C SER A 12 -12.89 4.09 0.54
N HIS A 13 -12.75 4.57 1.79
CA HIS A 13 -13.71 4.39 2.88
C HIS A 13 -13.51 5.49 3.95
N PRO A 14 -14.50 5.74 4.83
CA PRO A 14 -14.46 6.89 5.75
C PRO A 14 -13.57 6.73 6.99
N TRP A 15 -12.85 5.61 7.15
CA TRP A 15 -11.83 5.41 8.19
C TRP A 15 -10.41 5.42 7.59
N GLU A 16 -9.39 5.68 8.42
CA GLU A 16 -7.99 5.62 8.03
C GLU A 16 -7.46 4.19 7.84
N HIS A 17 -6.36 4.06 7.11
CA HIS A 17 -5.51 2.86 7.11
C HIS A 17 -4.07 3.22 7.42
N GLU A 18 -3.39 2.30 8.07
CA GLU A 18 -1.94 2.33 8.25
C GLU A 18 -1.40 0.99 7.80
N PHE A 19 -0.54 1.02 6.78
CA PHE A 19 0.18 -0.17 6.33
C PHE A 19 1.60 -0.12 6.83
N PHE A 20 2.11 -1.24 7.34
CA PHE A 20 3.52 -1.39 7.65
C PHE A 20 4.14 -2.53 6.85
N VAL A 21 5.22 -2.25 6.12
CA VAL A 21 5.85 -3.26 5.26
C VAL A 21 6.81 -4.12 6.06
N LEU A 22 6.48 -5.40 6.18
CA LEU A 22 7.31 -6.40 6.85
C LEU A 22 8.36 -6.98 5.91
N LYS A 23 8.01 -7.24 4.65
CA LYS A 23 8.89 -7.80 3.61
C LYS A 23 8.49 -7.34 2.21
N GLY A 24 9.42 -7.46 1.27
CA GLY A 24 9.21 -7.19 -0.15
C GLY A 24 9.34 -5.72 -0.52
N LYS A 25 8.98 -5.40 -1.76
CA LYS A 25 8.96 -4.03 -2.28
C LYS A 25 7.77 -3.82 -3.19
N GLY A 26 7.29 -2.59 -3.23
CA GLY A 26 6.15 -2.20 -4.05
C GLY A 26 5.93 -0.71 -4.02
N THR A 27 4.75 -0.30 -4.48
CA THR A 27 4.30 1.09 -4.40
C THR A 27 2.98 1.17 -3.65
N GLY A 28 2.82 2.23 -2.87
CA GLY A 28 1.53 2.67 -2.36
C GLY A 28 1.08 3.90 -3.14
N GLU A 29 -0.18 3.92 -3.54
CA GLU A 29 -0.80 5.09 -4.16
C GLU A 29 -1.86 5.64 -3.20
N VAL A 30 -1.80 6.94 -2.91
CA VAL A 30 -2.77 7.65 -2.07
C VAL A 30 -3.16 8.94 -2.76
N ASN A 31 -4.44 9.10 -3.10
CA ASN A 31 -4.97 10.23 -3.88
C ASN A 31 -4.20 10.52 -5.19
N GLY A 32 -3.74 9.45 -5.86
CA GLY A 32 -3.00 9.55 -7.11
C GLY A 32 -1.51 9.88 -6.95
N GLU A 33 -1.03 10.13 -5.74
CA GLU A 33 0.39 10.23 -5.44
C GLU A 33 0.95 8.84 -5.11
N ALA A 34 1.97 8.42 -5.85
CA ALA A 34 2.62 7.14 -5.66
C ALA A 34 3.92 7.29 -4.87
N VAL A 35 4.13 6.41 -3.90
CA VAL A 35 5.36 6.32 -3.11
C VAL A 35 5.91 4.90 -3.14
N ASP A 36 7.24 4.79 -3.23
CA ASP A 36 7.93 3.51 -3.12
C ASP A 36 7.91 3.04 -1.66
N LEU A 37 7.66 1.74 -1.47
CA LEU A 37 7.60 1.11 -0.16
C LEU A 37 8.60 -0.04 -0.08
N LYS A 38 9.34 -0.09 1.03
CA LYS A 38 10.29 -1.17 1.36
C LYS A 38 10.13 -1.59 2.82
N PRO A 39 10.76 -2.69 3.27
CA PRO A 39 10.61 -3.18 4.63
C PRO A 39 11.02 -2.11 5.66
N GLY A 40 10.16 -1.90 6.66
CA GLY A 40 10.32 -0.86 7.67
C GLY A 40 9.61 0.46 7.35
N ASP A 41 9.11 0.65 6.13
CA ASP A 41 8.31 1.83 5.80
C ASP A 41 6.87 1.65 6.31
N ALA A 42 6.27 2.77 6.72
CA ALA A 42 4.86 2.89 7.05
C ALA A 42 4.16 3.80 6.05
N LEU A 43 2.97 3.42 5.61
CA LEU A 43 2.09 4.25 4.77
C LEU A 43 0.83 4.58 5.55
N TYR A 44 0.62 5.86 5.81
CA TYR A 44 -0.63 6.38 6.33
C TYR A 44 -1.57 6.75 5.18
N VAL A 45 -2.83 6.31 5.28
CA VAL A 45 -3.90 6.63 4.34
C VAL A 45 -4.99 7.39 5.11
N PRO A 46 -5.21 8.69 4.80
CA PRO A 46 -6.25 9.47 5.44
C PRO A 46 -7.66 8.92 5.17
N PRO A 47 -8.64 9.17 6.07
CA PRO A 47 -10.05 8.89 5.81
C PRO A 47 -10.52 9.45 4.47
N GLY A 48 -11.23 8.64 3.69
CA GLY A 48 -11.77 9.01 2.39
C GLY A 48 -10.74 9.11 1.26
N ALA A 49 -9.44 8.90 1.53
CA ALA A 49 -8.43 8.90 0.48
C ALA A 49 -8.57 7.65 -0.40
N GLN A 50 -8.48 7.87 -1.71
CA GLN A 50 -8.45 6.80 -2.70
C GLN A 50 -7.06 6.14 -2.67
N HIS A 51 -7.00 4.82 -2.50
CA HIS A 51 -5.71 4.15 -2.25
C HIS A 51 -5.61 2.73 -2.82
N CYS A 52 -4.36 2.32 -3.10
CA CYS A 52 -4.00 0.99 -3.59
C CYS A 52 -2.54 0.64 -3.22
N LEU A 53 -2.26 -0.64 -2.98
CA LEU A 53 -0.90 -1.19 -2.90
C LEU A 53 -0.62 -2.05 -4.12
N ARG A 54 0.58 -1.93 -4.71
CA ARG A 54 1.06 -2.75 -5.83
C ARG A 54 2.39 -3.39 -5.47
N ALA A 55 2.51 -4.69 -5.66
CA ALA A 55 3.73 -5.43 -5.35
C ALA A 55 4.66 -5.52 -6.58
N ALA A 56 5.91 -5.10 -6.43
CA ALA A 56 6.97 -5.38 -7.42
C ALA A 56 7.66 -6.72 -7.13
N GLU A 57 7.82 -7.03 -5.85
CA GLU A 57 8.24 -8.33 -5.29
C GLU A 57 7.15 -8.79 -4.30
N THR A 58 7.13 -10.06 -3.87
CA THR A 58 6.15 -10.53 -2.87
C THR A 58 6.19 -9.64 -1.64
N MET A 59 5.08 -8.97 -1.35
CA MET A 59 4.99 -7.93 -0.33
C MET A 59 4.11 -8.40 0.83
N GLU A 60 4.69 -8.41 2.03
CA GLU A 60 4.00 -8.70 3.28
C GLU A 60 3.76 -7.37 4.01
N VAL A 61 2.48 -7.04 4.23
CA VAL A 61 2.05 -5.86 4.98
C VAL A 61 1.09 -6.27 6.09
N ILE A 62 1.09 -5.50 7.16
CA ILE A 62 0.07 -5.50 8.21
C ILE A 62 -0.70 -4.20 8.20
#